data_AF-A0A9D9BF57-F1
#
_entry.id   AF-A0A9D9BF57-F1
#
_cell.length_a   1.000
_cell.length_b   1.000
_cell.length_c   1.000
_cell.angle_alpha   90.00
_cell.angle_beta   90.00
_cell.angle_gamma   90.00
#
_symmetry.space_group_name_H-M   'P 1'
#
loop_
_entity.id
_entity.type
_entity.pdbx_description
1 polymer ?
#
loop_
_entity_poly.entity_id
_entity_poly.type
_entity_poly.pdbx_seq_one_letter_code
_entity_poly.pdbx_strand_id
1 'polypeptide(L)'
;MLLSRLALGLLITLPAPALAADHCLDVQSKKGWQRLSLPDGKIRRVAYSGKWSVIAALYKPVGPRGYTGQDAKKLGPLYGYKFNQSYAFGEMLVRDQAGRIVPFAEFAALAVNTRDPAGVYAFRINDKDIALWDNAGAIRVCITM
;
A
#
# COMPACT_ATOMS: atom_id res chain seq x y z
N MET A 1 -47.24 54.28 -4.91
CA MET A 1 -47.45 53.11 -4.02
C MET A 1 -47.02 51.86 -4.77
N LEU A 2 -45.80 51.35 -4.53
CA LEU A 2 -45.38 50.04 -5.04
C LEU A 2 -44.72 49.27 -3.88
N LEU A 3 -45.42 48.27 -3.35
CA LEU A 3 -44.90 47.33 -2.36
C LEU A 3 -44.19 46.19 -3.10
N SER A 4 -42.86 46.13 -3.00
CA SER A 4 -42.07 44.99 -3.44
C SER A 4 -42.05 43.91 -2.35
N ARG A 5 -42.64 42.75 -2.65
CA ARG A 5 -42.61 41.56 -1.79
C ARG A 5 -41.32 40.80 -2.05
N LEU A 6 -40.40 40.79 -1.07
CA LEU A 6 -39.25 39.88 -1.08
C LEU A 6 -39.72 38.48 -0.66
N ALA A 7 -39.65 37.52 -1.58
CA ALA A 7 -39.80 36.11 -1.28
C ALA A 7 -38.44 35.54 -0.83
N LEU A 8 -38.34 35.17 0.44
CA LEU A 8 -37.16 34.55 1.02
C LEU A 8 -37.22 33.04 0.78
N GLY A 9 -36.48 32.54 -0.21
CA GLY A 9 -36.33 31.12 -0.49
C GLY A 9 -35.35 30.47 0.49
N LEU A 10 -35.85 29.61 1.37
CA LEU A 10 -35.06 28.83 2.32
C LEU A 10 -34.45 27.63 1.59
N LEU A 11 -33.16 27.68 1.24
CA LEU A 11 -32.42 26.51 0.74
C LEU A 11 -32.19 25.52 1.88
N ILE A 12 -32.85 24.36 1.80
CA ILE A 12 -32.61 23.21 2.69
C ILE A 12 -31.32 22.53 2.22
N THR A 13 -30.24 22.67 2.99
CA THR A 13 -28.98 21.94 2.78
C THR A 13 -29.06 20.56 3.42
N LEU A 14 -29.28 19.53 2.62
CA LEU A 14 -29.17 18.14 3.07
C LEU A 14 -27.68 17.78 3.26
N PRO A 15 -27.27 17.20 4.41
CA PRO A 15 -25.90 16.75 4.60
C PRO A 15 -25.63 15.52 3.72
N ALA A 16 -24.69 15.64 2.79
CA ALA A 16 -24.17 14.50 2.06
C ALA A 16 -23.32 13.62 3.00
N PRO A 17 -23.44 12.28 2.94
CA PRO A 17 -22.59 11.41 3.73
C PRO A 17 -21.12 11.62 3.31
N ALA A 18 -20.25 11.90 4.28
CA ALA A 18 -18.82 11.95 4.04
C ALA A 18 -18.35 10.57 3.56
N LEU A 19 -17.96 10.48 2.28
CA LEU A 19 -17.33 9.29 1.74
C LEU A 19 -15.98 9.09 2.45
N ALA A 20 -15.72 7.85 2.85
CA ALA A 20 -14.42 7.48 3.40
C ALA A 20 -13.31 7.82 2.39
N ALA A 21 -12.27 8.51 2.83
CA ALA A 21 -11.16 8.88 1.97
C ALA A 21 -10.22 7.69 1.76
N ASP A 22 -9.86 7.43 0.50
CA ASP A 22 -8.85 6.45 0.13
C ASP A 22 -7.46 7.12 0.14
N HIS A 23 -6.56 6.61 0.98
CA HIS A 23 -5.17 7.03 1.05
C HIS A 23 -4.31 6.06 0.23
N CYS A 24 -3.84 6.52 -0.93
CA CYS A 24 -3.16 5.66 -1.89
C CYS A 24 -1.68 5.99 -2.07
N LEU A 25 -0.87 4.96 -2.31
CA LEU A 25 0.54 5.04 -2.70
C LEU A 25 0.83 4.03 -3.81
N ASP A 26 1.54 4.48 -4.85
CA ASP A 26 2.10 3.58 -5.88
C ASP A 26 3.51 3.16 -5.48
N VAL A 27 3.64 1.95 -4.96
CA VAL A 27 4.91 1.37 -4.50
C VAL A 27 5.68 0.84 -5.71
N GLN A 28 6.71 1.58 -6.09
CA GLN A 28 7.60 1.26 -7.21
C GLN A 28 8.59 0.17 -6.81
N SER A 29 8.70 -0.89 -7.61
CA SER A 29 9.65 -1.99 -7.34
C SER A 29 11.13 -1.58 -7.45
N LYS A 30 11.41 -0.48 -8.16
CA LYS A 30 12.76 0.10 -8.30
C LYS A 30 13.20 1.03 -7.17
N LYS A 31 12.37 1.19 -6.13
CA LYS A 31 12.64 2.11 -5.01
C LYS A 31 12.62 1.34 -3.69
N GLY A 32 13.40 1.84 -2.72
CA GLY A 32 13.39 1.33 -1.36
C GLY A 32 12.09 1.70 -0.63
N TRP A 33 12.21 2.06 0.65
CA TRP A 33 11.07 2.43 1.48
C TRP A 33 10.32 3.66 0.95
N GLN A 34 9.01 3.50 0.70
CA GLN A 34 8.11 4.53 0.20
C GLN A 34 6.99 4.76 1.20
N ARG A 35 6.72 6.01 1.57
CA ARG A 35 5.92 6.36 2.74
C ARG A 35 4.48 6.72 2.37
N LEU A 36 3.54 6.32 3.23
CA LEU A 36 2.13 6.73 3.20
C LEU A 36 1.75 7.20 4.60
N SER A 37 1.21 8.40 4.70
CA SER A 37 0.66 8.93 5.96
C SER A 37 -0.84 8.67 6.01
N LEU A 38 -1.30 8.08 7.11
CA LEU A 38 -2.71 7.90 7.41
C LEU A 38 -3.15 8.93 8.47
N PRO A 39 -4.31 9.58 8.28
CA PRO A 39 -4.88 10.46 9.29
C PRO A 39 -5.44 9.67 10.47
N ASP A 40 -5.96 10.39 11.47
CA ASP A 40 -6.76 9.80 12.53
C ASP A 40 -8.01 9.11 11.97
N GLY A 41 -8.45 8.02 12.60
CA GLY A 41 -9.62 7.26 12.17
C GLY A 41 -9.42 5.75 12.36
N LYS A 42 -10.25 4.95 11.68
CA LYS A 42 -10.14 3.48 11.70
C LYS A 42 -9.92 2.98 10.28
N ILE A 43 -8.98 2.06 10.08
CA ILE A 43 -8.87 1.43 8.75
C ILE A 43 -10.12 0.60 8.51
N ARG A 44 -10.86 0.92 7.45
CA ARG A 44 -12.07 0.20 7.02
C ARG A 44 -11.74 -0.85 5.96
N ARG A 45 -10.72 -0.59 5.13
CA ARG A 45 -10.33 -1.48 4.03
C ARG A 45 -8.87 -1.23 3.63
N VAL A 46 -8.16 -2.30 3.30
CA VAL A 46 -6.89 -2.26 2.58
C VAL A 46 -7.11 -2.91 1.22
N ALA A 47 -6.88 -2.17 0.15
CA ALA A 47 -6.99 -2.65 -1.23
C ALA A 47 -5.65 -2.50 -1.94
N TYR A 48 -5.41 -3.36 -2.93
CA TYR A 48 -4.24 -3.25 -3.77
C TYR A 48 -4.51 -3.66 -5.22
N SER A 49 -3.74 -3.11 -6.16
CA SER A 49 -3.76 -3.50 -7.56
C SER A 49 -2.39 -3.31 -8.21
N GLY A 50 -2.04 -4.19 -9.14
CA GLY A 50 -0.72 -4.19 -9.79
C GLY A 50 0.15 -5.38 -9.40
N LYS A 51 1.33 -5.45 -10.02
CA LYS A 51 2.30 -6.55 -9.92
C LYS A 51 3.70 -6.02 -10.22
N TRP A 52 4.73 -6.75 -9.79
CA TRP A 52 6.13 -6.45 -10.10
C TRP A 52 6.95 -7.71 -10.33
N SER A 53 8.10 -7.56 -10.97
CA SER A 53 9.14 -8.58 -11.06
C SER A 53 10.42 -8.07 -10.39
N VAL A 54 11.18 -8.98 -9.74
CA VAL A 54 12.50 -8.65 -9.17
C VAL A 54 13.65 -8.79 -10.17
N ILE A 55 13.41 -9.40 -11.34
CA ILE A 55 14.32 -9.33 -12.48
C ILE A 55 13.44 -9.38 -13.72
N ALA A 56 13.17 -8.20 -14.29
CA ALA A 56 12.16 -8.01 -15.32
C ALA A 56 12.35 -8.90 -16.56
N ALA A 57 13.62 -9.17 -16.91
CA ALA A 57 13.97 -9.97 -18.07
C ALA A 57 13.77 -11.48 -17.87
N LEU A 58 13.70 -11.96 -16.62
CA LEU A 58 13.79 -13.39 -16.31
C LEU A 58 12.56 -13.95 -15.58
N TYR A 59 11.90 -13.15 -14.74
CA TYR A 59 10.83 -13.63 -13.88
C TYR A 59 9.51 -12.94 -14.18
N LYS A 60 8.43 -13.72 -14.09
CA LYS A 60 7.06 -13.21 -14.24
C LYS A 60 6.71 -12.25 -13.10
N PRO A 61 5.81 -11.28 -13.35
CA PRO A 61 5.33 -10.41 -12.29
C PRO A 61 4.50 -11.15 -11.22
N VAL A 62 4.74 -10.83 -9.96
CA VAL A 62 4.06 -11.33 -8.75
C VAL A 62 3.32 -10.21 -8.02
N GLY A 63 2.47 -10.59 -7.07
CA GLY A 63 1.80 -9.66 -6.16
C GLY A 63 2.46 -9.62 -4.77
N PRO A 64 1.76 -9.10 -3.75
CA PRO A 64 2.26 -8.89 -2.38
C PRO A 64 2.96 -10.05 -1.70
N ARG A 65 2.65 -11.30 -2.06
CA ARG A 65 3.25 -12.49 -1.47
C ARG A 65 4.63 -12.86 -2.05
N GLY A 66 5.09 -12.14 -3.08
CA GLY A 66 6.37 -12.43 -3.72
C GLY A 66 6.39 -13.75 -4.47
N TYR A 67 7.60 -14.28 -4.68
CA TYR A 67 7.82 -15.54 -5.39
C TYR A 67 7.64 -16.75 -4.48
N THR A 68 6.95 -17.78 -4.99
CA THR A 68 6.74 -19.06 -4.31
C THR A 68 7.01 -20.24 -5.24
N GLY A 69 7.06 -21.46 -4.70
CA GLY A 69 7.15 -22.69 -5.50
C GLY A 69 8.41 -22.76 -6.37
N GLN A 70 8.26 -23.13 -7.64
CA GLN A 70 9.40 -23.33 -8.54
C GLN A 70 10.14 -22.04 -8.87
N ASP A 71 9.44 -20.90 -8.99
CA ASP A 71 10.10 -19.61 -9.24
C ASP A 71 10.94 -19.18 -8.04
N ALA A 72 10.46 -19.42 -6.81
CA ALA A 72 11.25 -19.21 -5.60
C ALA A 72 12.50 -20.10 -5.57
N LYS A 73 12.40 -21.37 -5.97
CA LYS A 73 13.56 -22.28 -6.02
C LYS A 73 14.63 -21.79 -7.02
N LYS A 74 14.21 -21.31 -8.19
CA LYS A 74 15.12 -20.74 -9.20
C LYS A 74 15.85 -19.48 -8.70
N LEU A 75 15.18 -18.68 -7.87
CA LEU A 75 15.79 -17.53 -7.20
C LEU A 75 16.76 -17.91 -6.07
N GLY A 76 16.86 -19.19 -5.68
CA GLY A 76 17.70 -19.67 -4.57
C GLY A 76 19.13 -19.12 -4.55
N PRO A 77 19.88 -19.18 -5.67
CA PRO A 77 21.23 -18.60 -5.75
C PRO A 77 21.30 -17.10 -5.48
N LEU A 78 20.18 -16.39 -5.63
CA LEU A 78 20.08 -14.94 -5.45
C LEU A 78 19.54 -14.55 -4.07
N TYR A 79 19.24 -15.48 -3.15
CA TYR A 79 18.62 -15.15 -1.85
C TYR A 79 19.44 -14.15 -1.01
N GLY A 80 20.75 -14.06 -1.23
CA GLY A 80 21.59 -13.01 -0.65
C GLY A 80 21.15 -11.58 -1.00
N TYR A 81 20.30 -11.39 -2.02
CA TYR A 81 19.72 -10.12 -2.42
C TYR A 81 18.38 -9.80 -1.76
N LYS A 82 17.80 -10.67 -0.93
CA LYS A 82 16.64 -10.26 -0.11
C LYS A 82 17.06 -9.18 0.87
N PHE A 83 16.25 -8.13 0.98
CA PHE A 83 16.44 -7.09 2.00
C PHE A 83 16.28 -7.66 3.41
N ASN A 84 15.21 -8.41 3.63
CA ASN A 84 14.97 -9.17 4.86
C ASN A 84 14.95 -10.67 4.54
N GLN A 85 15.90 -11.39 5.13
CA GLN A 85 16.12 -12.82 4.88
C GLN A 85 15.01 -13.72 5.43
N SER A 86 14.19 -13.21 6.37
CA SER A 86 13.10 -13.96 7.00
C SER A 86 11.87 -14.11 6.11
N TYR A 87 11.80 -13.35 5.00
CA TYR A 87 10.61 -13.24 4.15
C TYR A 87 10.89 -13.73 2.71
N ALA A 88 9.84 -13.96 1.93
CA ALA A 88 9.97 -14.44 0.57
C ALA A 88 10.64 -13.36 -0.32
N PHE A 89 11.39 -13.81 -1.34
CA PHE A 89 12.00 -12.88 -2.29
C PHE A 89 10.89 -12.16 -3.04
N GLY A 90 10.98 -10.83 -3.12
CA GLY A 90 10.02 -10.01 -3.85
C GLY A 90 8.71 -9.89 -3.10
N GLU A 91 8.60 -10.37 -1.87
CA GLU A 91 7.44 -10.12 -1.00
C GLU A 91 7.36 -8.64 -0.67
N MET A 92 6.14 -8.10 -0.58
CA MET A 92 5.96 -6.72 -0.16
C MET A 92 6.05 -6.64 1.36
N LEU A 93 6.91 -5.75 1.84
CA LEU A 93 7.11 -5.49 3.26
C LEU A 93 6.48 -4.17 3.65
N VAL A 94 5.93 -4.15 4.86
CA VAL A 94 5.39 -2.96 5.52
C VAL A 94 6.25 -2.70 6.74
N ARG A 95 6.75 -1.48 6.87
CA ARG A 95 7.20 -0.94 8.13
C ARG A 95 6.03 -0.20 8.75
N ASP A 96 5.53 -0.71 9.86
CA ASP A 96 4.42 -0.08 10.58
C ASP A 96 4.88 1.13 11.41
N GLN A 97 3.92 1.79 12.05
CA GLN A 97 4.14 2.94 12.93
C GLN A 97 5.06 2.65 14.13
N ALA A 98 5.12 1.40 14.59
CA ALA A 98 6.03 0.96 15.66
C ALA A 98 7.43 0.60 15.13
N GLY A 99 7.66 0.76 13.82
CA GLY A 99 8.92 0.42 13.15
C GLY A 99 9.09 -1.07 12.86
N ARG A 100 8.10 -1.91 13.17
CA ARG A 100 8.15 -3.35 12.89
C ARG A 100 8.08 -3.58 11.40
N ILE A 101 8.85 -4.53 10.89
CA ILE A 101 8.84 -4.93 9.48
C ILE A 101 8.09 -6.26 9.35
N VAL A 102 6.92 -6.20 8.75
CA VAL A 102 6.01 -7.34 8.56
C VAL A 102 5.65 -7.51 7.07
N PRO A 103 5.24 -8.71 6.63
CA PRO A 103 4.68 -8.89 5.31
C PRO A 103 3.40 -8.07 5.11
N PHE A 104 3.17 -7.58 3.88
CA PHE A 104 1.94 -6.86 3.55
C PHE A 104 0.67 -7.69 3.80
N ALA A 105 0.73 -9.00 3.58
CA ALA A 105 -0.41 -9.88 3.85
C ALA A 105 -0.80 -9.90 5.33
N GLU A 106 0.18 -9.87 6.24
CA GLU A 106 -0.06 -9.78 7.69
C GLU A 106 -0.64 -8.42 8.05
N PHE A 107 -0.01 -7.34 7.58
CA PHE A 107 -0.51 -5.98 7.77
C PHE A 107 -1.97 -5.87 7.31
N ALA A 108 -2.29 -6.29 6.09
CA ALA A 108 -3.64 -6.19 5.52
C ALA A 108 -4.67 -7.02 6.29
N ALA A 109 -4.27 -8.19 6.83
CA ALA A 109 -5.16 -9.03 7.63
C ALA A 109 -5.49 -8.42 9.01
N LEU A 110 -4.55 -7.67 9.60
CA LEU A 110 -4.69 -7.10 10.94
C LEU A 110 -5.18 -5.65 10.93
N ALA A 111 -5.00 -4.92 9.82
CA ALA A 111 -5.19 -3.47 9.73
C ALA A 111 -6.55 -2.97 10.21
N VAL A 112 -7.64 -3.66 9.86
CA VAL A 112 -9.01 -3.26 10.23
C VAL A 112 -9.30 -3.37 11.73
N ASN A 113 -8.49 -4.13 12.46
CA ASN A 113 -8.59 -4.31 13.91
C ASN A 113 -7.60 -3.44 14.69
N THR A 114 -6.80 -2.62 14.00
CA THR A 114 -5.85 -1.72 14.64
C THR A 114 -6.60 -0.59 15.36
N ARG A 115 -6.36 -0.46 16.67
CA ARG A 115 -7.04 0.54 17.52
C ARG A 115 -6.68 1.98 17.15
N ASP A 116 -5.41 2.22 16.87
CA ASP A 116 -4.86 3.52 16.52
C ASP A 116 -3.98 3.37 15.27
N PRO A 117 -4.56 3.43 14.06
CA PRO A 117 -3.85 3.21 12.82
C PRO A 117 -3.21 4.48 12.25
N ALA A 118 -3.39 5.64 12.88
CA ALA A 118 -2.86 6.91 12.38
C ALA A 118 -1.33 6.90 12.32
N GLY A 119 -0.75 7.66 11.40
CA GLY A 119 0.70 7.84 11.31
C GLY A 119 1.31 7.34 10.00
N VAL A 120 2.63 7.13 10.03
CA VAL A 120 3.41 6.88 8.81
C VAL A 120 3.73 5.40 8.68
N TYR A 121 3.30 4.83 7.56
CA TYR A 121 3.69 3.50 7.12
C TYR A 121 4.70 3.63 6.00
N ALA A 122 5.59 2.66 5.87
CA ALA A 122 6.47 2.57 4.71
C ALA A 122 6.36 1.19 4.05
N PHE A 123 6.43 1.18 2.73
CA PHE A 123 6.29 -0.01 1.91
C PHE A 123 7.54 -0.20 1.06
N ARG A 124 7.97 -1.44 0.85
CA ARG A 124 9.02 -1.78 -0.11
C ARG A 124 8.80 -3.18 -0.67
N ILE A 125 9.49 -3.47 -1.76
CA ILE A 125 9.68 -4.84 -2.23
C ILE A 125 10.88 -5.47 -1.50
N ASN A 126 10.77 -6.75 -1.13
CA ASN A 126 11.82 -7.50 -0.43
C ASN A 126 12.95 -7.90 -1.38
N ASP A 127 13.76 -6.92 -1.69
CA ASP A 127 14.94 -7.00 -2.55
C ASP A 127 15.90 -5.88 -2.14
N LYS A 128 17.21 -6.10 -2.20
CA LYS A 128 18.23 -5.18 -1.67
C LYS A 128 18.35 -3.95 -2.56
N ASP A 129 18.71 -2.83 -1.95
CA ASP A 129 18.80 -1.53 -2.63
C ASP A 129 19.74 -1.56 -3.86
N ILE A 130 20.80 -2.38 -3.81
CA ILE A 130 21.76 -2.57 -4.92
C ILE A 130 21.18 -3.34 -6.13
N ALA A 131 20.08 -4.06 -5.95
CA ALA A 131 19.44 -4.91 -6.96
C ALA A 131 18.09 -4.35 -7.42
N LEU A 132 17.67 -3.16 -6.98
CA LEU A 132 16.36 -2.63 -7.37
C LEU A 132 16.29 -2.20 -8.85
N TRP A 133 17.42 -2.03 -9.53
CA TRP A 133 17.48 -1.39 -10.84
C TRP A 133 16.90 -2.26 -11.98
N ASP A 134 16.98 -3.59 -11.87
CA ASP A 134 16.44 -4.58 -12.82
C ASP A 134 15.03 -5.08 -12.44
N ASN A 135 14.46 -4.57 -11.36
CA ASN A 135 13.04 -4.75 -11.03
C ASN A 135 12.14 -4.09 -12.09
N ALA A 136 10.88 -4.51 -12.21
CA ALA A 136 9.90 -3.79 -13.04
C ALA A 136 8.49 -3.89 -12.47
N GLY A 137 7.70 -2.83 -12.69
CA GLY A 137 6.33 -2.74 -12.24
C GLY A 137 6.18 -2.06 -10.88
N ALA A 138 4.92 -1.91 -10.48
CA ALA A 138 4.52 -1.24 -9.26
C ALA A 138 3.21 -1.84 -8.75
N ILE A 139 2.92 -1.58 -7.48
CA ILE A 139 1.63 -1.92 -6.86
C ILE A 139 1.04 -0.67 -6.22
N ARG A 140 -0.21 -0.39 -6.57
CA ARG A 140 -1.01 0.62 -5.89
C ARG A 140 -1.59 0.01 -4.62
N VAL A 141 -1.31 0.61 -3.48
CA VAL A 141 -1.95 0.30 -2.20
C VAL A 141 -2.88 1.45 -1.86
N CYS A 142 -4.12 1.15 -1.49
CA CYS A 142 -5.08 2.14 -1.02
C CYS A 142 -5.66 1.69 0.32
N ILE A 143 -5.65 2.59 1.30
CA ILE A 143 -6.19 2.36 2.63
C ILE A 143 -7.37 3.30 2.82
N THR A 144 -8.56 2.72 3.01
CA THR A 144 -9.78 3.45 3.32
C THR A 144 -9.88 3.62 4.84
N MET A 145 -10.03 4.86 5.31
CA MET A 145 -10.22 5.21 6.73
C MET A 145 -11.69 5.39 7.12
#